data_AF-A0A800AQD8-F1
#
_entry.id   AF-A0A800AQD8-F1
#
_cell.length_a   1.000
_cell.length_b   1.000
_cell.length_c   1.000
_cell.angle_alpha   90.00
_cell.angle_beta   90.00
_cell.angle_gamma   90.00
#
_symmetry.space_group_name_H-M   'P 1'
#
loop_
_entity.id
_entity.type
_entity.pdbx_description
1 polymer ?
#
loop_
_entity_poly.entity_id
_entity_poly.type
_entity_poly.pdbx_seq_one_letter_code
_entity_poly.pdbx_strand_id
1 'polypeptide(L)'
;MRKGFTLVEIMIVVAIIALLAAIAIPNLLTARRSANDSAARANLRAVATAAENYAIDNNGSYPTADENLTDGGYLAAYPAGDSCAGNKGGYTYACSWETDGSGYTITAEATNCGTSGNYDFTIKTGGQLSEAACTP
;
A
#
# COMPACT_ATOMS: atom_id res chain seq x y z
N MET A 1 -38.23 28.94 -29.04
CA MET A 1 -38.59 29.00 -27.60
C MET A 1 -37.59 28.15 -26.84
N ARG A 2 -36.73 28.75 -26.00
CA ARG A 2 -35.84 27.98 -25.12
C ARG A 2 -36.68 27.43 -23.97
N LYS A 3 -36.86 26.10 -23.91
CA LYS A 3 -37.40 25.44 -22.71
C LYS A 3 -36.43 25.69 -21.57
N GLY A 4 -36.85 26.48 -20.58
CA GLY A 4 -36.12 26.64 -19.33
C GLY A 4 -36.36 25.42 -18.44
N PHE A 5 -35.31 24.90 -17.82
CA PHE A 5 -35.43 23.91 -16.75
C PHE A 5 -36.29 24.48 -15.61
N THR A 6 -37.16 23.67 -15.04
CA THR A 6 -37.95 24.11 -13.89
C THR A 6 -37.12 24.01 -12.61
N LEU A 7 -37.32 24.93 -11.66
CA LEU A 7 -36.62 24.88 -10.36
C LEU A 7 -36.90 23.58 -9.61
N VAL A 8 -38.15 23.09 -9.70
CA VAL A 8 -38.58 21.84 -9.07
C VAL A 8 -37.83 20.62 -9.62
N GLU A 9 -37.55 20.62 -10.92
CA GLU A 9 -36.83 19.55 -11.61
C GLU A 9 -35.37 19.47 -11.15
N ILE A 10 -34.71 20.60 -10.91
CA ILE A 10 -33.37 20.58 -10.32
C ILE A 10 -33.42 20.19 -8.83
N MET A 11 -34.43 20.62 -8.08
CA MET A 11 -34.57 20.27 -6.65
C MET A 11 -34.72 18.77 -6.39
N ILE A 12 -35.59 18.08 -7.15
CA ILE A 12 -35.78 16.64 -6.95
C ILE A 12 -34.54 15.84 -7.37
N VAL A 13 -33.84 16.30 -8.42
CA VAL A 13 -32.61 15.65 -8.90
C VAL A 13 -31.51 15.74 -7.85
N VAL A 14 -31.27 16.92 -7.27
CA VAL A 14 -30.24 17.05 -6.22
C VAL A 14 -30.61 16.28 -4.95
N ALA A 15 -31.90 16.17 -4.61
CA ALA A 15 -32.36 15.39 -3.46
C ALA A 15 -32.08 13.88 -3.65
N ILE A 16 -32.36 13.34 -4.84
CA ILE A 16 -32.08 11.93 -5.15
C ILE A 16 -30.57 11.66 -5.20
N ILE A 17 -29.78 12.55 -5.81
CA ILE A 17 -28.32 12.43 -5.84
C ILE A 17 -27.73 12.45 -4.42
N ALA A 18 -28.21 13.34 -3.54
CA ALA A 18 -27.76 13.40 -2.14
C ALA A 18 -28.07 12.10 -1.37
N LEU A 19 -29.25 11.51 -1.58
CA LEU A 19 -29.62 10.22 -0.98
C LEU A 19 -28.70 9.09 -1.44
N LEU A 20 -28.44 8.99 -2.75
CA LEU A 20 -27.55 7.97 -3.31
C LEU A 20 -26.11 8.15 -2.81
N ALA A 21 -25.62 9.39 -2.77
CA ALA A 21 -24.28 9.71 -2.27
C ALA A 21 -24.11 9.32 -0.79
N ALA A 22 -25.11 9.56 0.06
CA ALA A 22 -25.06 9.22 1.48
C ALA A 22 -24.84 7.72 1.74
N ILE A 23 -25.40 6.85 0.88
CA ILE A 23 -25.22 5.39 0.99
C ILE A 23 -23.91 4.94 0.32
N ALA A 24 -23.54 5.56 -0.80
CA ALA A 24 -22.38 5.14 -1.59
C ALA A 24 -21.03 5.51 -0.95
N ILE A 25 -20.92 6.71 -0.37
CA ILE A 25 -19.66 7.24 0.20
C ILE A 25 -19.06 6.35 1.30
N PRO A 26 -19.80 5.94 2.36
CA PRO A 26 -19.20 5.12 3.42
C PRO A 26 -18.71 3.76 2.91
N ASN A 27 -19.45 3.14 1.99
CA ASN A 27 -19.05 1.88 1.36
C ASN A 27 -17.80 2.06 0.50
N LEU A 28 -17.70 3.15 -0.26
CA LEU A 28 -16.52 3.46 -1.06
C LEU A 28 -15.28 3.66 -0.19
N LEU A 29 -15.40 4.33 0.96
CA LEU A 29 -14.28 4.53 1.88
C LEU A 29 -13.77 3.21 2.47
N THR A 30 -14.68 2.30 2.83
CA THR A 30 -14.29 0.95 3.31
C THR A 30 -13.65 0.12 2.21
N ALA A 31 -14.21 0.16 0.99
CA ALA A 31 -13.65 -0.55 -0.15
C ALA A 31 -12.24 -0.04 -0.50
N ARG A 32 -12.02 1.28 -0.47
CA ARG A 32 -10.70 1.90 -0.67
C ARG A 32 -9.68 1.44 0.36
N ARG A 33 -10.04 1.42 1.65
CA ARG A 33 -9.15 0.92 2.72
C ARG A 33 -8.75 -0.53 2.48
N SER A 34 -9.72 -1.41 2.22
CA SER A 34 -9.43 -2.82 1.93
C SER A 34 -8.56 -3.02 0.67
N ALA A 35 -8.75 -2.19 -0.36
CA ALA A 35 -7.91 -2.20 -1.54
C ALA A 35 -6.46 -1.76 -1.23
N ASN A 36 -6.30 -0.71 -0.40
CA ASN A 36 -4.99 -0.26 0.05
C ASN A 36 -4.28 -1.33 0.89
N ASP A 37 -4.98 -1.95 1.85
CA ASP A 37 -4.45 -3.04 2.68
C ASP A 37 -3.95 -4.20 1.80
N SER A 38 -4.75 -4.59 0.81
CA SER A 38 -4.40 -5.68 -0.12
C SER A 38 -3.19 -5.31 -1.00
N ALA A 39 -3.14 -4.07 -1.48
CA ALA A 39 -2.02 -3.57 -2.27
C ALA A 39 -0.74 -3.51 -1.43
N ALA A 40 -0.80 -3.06 -0.18
CA ALA A 40 0.34 -3.03 0.73
C ALA A 40 0.91 -4.43 0.99
N ARG A 41 0.06 -5.41 1.28
CA ARG A 41 0.49 -6.82 1.42
C ARG A 41 1.16 -7.35 0.16
N ALA A 42 0.59 -7.05 -1.02
CA ALA A 42 1.16 -7.50 -2.29
C ALA A 42 2.52 -6.86 -2.57
N ASN A 43 2.64 -5.55 -2.34
CA ASN A 43 3.88 -4.79 -2.49
C ASN A 43 4.99 -5.32 -1.58
N LEU A 44 4.69 -5.55 -0.29
CA LEU A 44 5.66 -6.12 0.65
C LEU A 44 6.13 -7.50 0.21
N ARG A 45 5.21 -8.36 -0.22
CA ARG A 45 5.57 -9.70 -0.73
C ARG A 45 6.46 -9.61 -1.97
N ALA A 46 6.20 -8.67 -2.88
CA ALA A 46 7.04 -8.49 -4.06
C ALA A 46 8.50 -8.14 -3.69
N VAL A 47 8.69 -7.20 -2.75
CA VAL A 47 10.03 -6.82 -2.28
C VAL A 47 10.70 -7.97 -1.52
N ALA A 48 9.95 -8.65 -0.63
CA ALA A 48 10.45 -9.80 0.10
C ALA A 48 10.89 -10.94 -0.84
N THR A 49 10.07 -11.27 -1.85
CA THR A 49 10.44 -12.26 -2.87
C THR A 49 11.70 -11.83 -3.64
N ALA A 50 11.85 -10.55 -3.96
CA ALA A 50 13.09 -10.06 -4.57
C ALA A 50 14.30 -10.23 -3.65
N ALA A 51 14.16 -9.97 -2.35
CA ALA A 51 15.21 -10.20 -1.36
C ALA A 51 15.57 -11.67 -1.18
N GLU A 52 14.59 -12.58 -1.18
CA GLU A 52 14.85 -14.03 -1.15
C GLU A 52 15.57 -14.49 -2.43
N ASN A 53 15.17 -13.99 -3.61
CA ASN A 53 15.84 -14.30 -4.87
C ASN A 53 17.28 -13.79 -4.88
N TYR A 54 17.52 -12.58 -4.38
CA TYR A 54 18.88 -12.05 -4.20
C TYR A 54 19.72 -12.98 -3.32
N ALA A 55 19.17 -13.45 -2.19
CA ALA A 55 19.89 -14.34 -1.28
C ALA A 55 20.24 -15.68 -1.93
N ILE A 56 19.36 -16.23 -2.78
CA ILE A 56 19.66 -17.46 -3.54
C ILE A 56 20.91 -17.30 -4.41
N ASP A 57 21.06 -16.15 -5.07
CA ASP A 57 22.19 -15.88 -5.95
C ASP A 57 23.47 -15.46 -5.19
N ASN A 58 23.32 -14.90 -3.97
CA ASN A 58 24.40 -14.35 -3.17
C ASN A 58 24.77 -15.23 -1.96
N ASN A 59 24.80 -16.55 -2.15
CA ASN A 59 25.23 -17.53 -1.14
C ASN A 59 24.46 -17.44 0.20
N GLY A 60 23.19 -17.07 0.16
CA GLY A 60 22.34 -16.89 1.33
C GLY A 60 22.48 -15.54 2.03
N SER A 61 23.26 -14.61 1.46
CA SER A 61 23.39 -13.24 1.98
C SER A 61 22.28 -12.36 1.42
N TYR A 62 21.53 -11.71 2.30
CA TYR A 62 20.47 -10.79 1.93
C TYR A 62 21.01 -9.42 1.47
N PRO A 63 20.20 -8.61 0.75
CA PRO A 63 20.56 -7.24 0.40
C PRO A 63 20.98 -6.44 1.64
N THR A 64 21.98 -5.56 1.48
CA THR A 64 22.46 -4.66 2.55
C THR A 64 22.12 -3.20 2.27
N ALA A 65 21.66 -2.90 1.05
CA ALA A 65 21.19 -1.61 0.61
C ALA A 65 20.04 -1.77 -0.41
N ASP A 66 19.24 -0.71 -0.59
CA ASP A 66 18.09 -0.73 -1.51
C ASP A 66 18.54 -1.00 -2.96
N GLU A 67 19.67 -0.43 -3.36
CA GLU A 67 20.19 -0.51 -4.72
C GLU A 67 20.56 -1.94 -5.12
N ASN A 68 20.84 -2.83 -4.15
CA ASN A 68 21.15 -4.23 -4.44
C ASN A 68 19.99 -4.95 -5.14
N LEU A 69 18.75 -4.57 -4.86
CA LEU A 69 17.58 -5.17 -5.49
C LEU A 69 17.27 -4.57 -6.86
N THR A 70 17.42 -3.25 -7.01
CA THR A 70 17.13 -2.57 -8.28
C THR A 70 18.24 -2.73 -9.30
N ASP A 71 19.49 -2.46 -8.92
CA ASP A 71 20.64 -2.57 -9.82
C ASP A 71 20.99 -4.04 -10.11
N GLY A 72 20.70 -4.93 -9.15
CA GLY A 72 20.81 -6.38 -9.34
C GLY A 72 19.73 -6.97 -10.25
N GLY A 73 18.71 -6.19 -10.64
CA GLY A 73 17.64 -6.64 -11.53
C GLY A 73 16.62 -7.58 -10.88
N TYR A 74 16.64 -7.71 -9.56
CA TYR A 74 15.68 -8.52 -8.79
C TYR A 74 14.32 -7.82 -8.63
N LEU A 75 14.33 -6.50 -8.68
CA LEU A 75 13.16 -5.65 -8.55
C LEU A 75 13.25 -4.49 -9.55
N ALA A 76 12.21 -4.31 -10.38
CA ALA A 76 12.23 -3.23 -11.37
C ALA A 76 12.12 -1.83 -10.74
N ALA A 77 11.33 -1.69 -9.67
CA ALA A 77 11.19 -0.49 -8.86
C ALA A 77 10.56 -0.84 -7.52
N TYR A 78 10.87 -0.08 -6.48
CA TYR A 78 10.19 -0.21 -5.20
C TYR A 78 8.76 0.31 -5.28
N PRO A 79 7.90 -0.09 -4.32
CA PRO A 79 6.51 0.35 -4.30
C PRO A 79 6.40 1.87 -4.39
N ALA A 80 7.17 2.61 -3.60
CA ALA A 80 7.10 4.07 -3.50
C ALA A 80 7.98 4.85 -4.49
N GLY A 81 8.73 4.19 -5.38
CA GLY A 81 9.61 4.84 -6.35
C GLY A 81 11.00 4.22 -6.38
N ASP A 82 12.02 5.09 -6.31
CA ASP A 82 13.43 4.71 -6.50
C ASP A 82 14.06 4.01 -5.27
N SER A 83 13.42 4.08 -4.10
CA SER A 83 13.89 3.44 -2.87
C SER A 83 12.75 2.75 -2.13
N CYS A 84 13.11 1.88 -1.17
CA CYS A 84 12.12 1.15 -0.39
C CYS A 84 11.31 2.07 0.52
N ALA A 85 11.92 3.14 1.01
CA ALA A 85 11.27 4.13 1.85
C ALA A 85 10.38 5.07 1.03
N GLY A 86 9.09 5.14 1.39
CA GLY A 86 8.21 6.16 0.82
C GLY A 86 6.73 5.86 0.95
N ASN A 87 5.90 6.75 0.42
CA ASN A 87 4.45 6.68 0.58
C ASN A 87 3.76 6.25 -0.71
N LYS A 88 2.89 5.25 -0.62
CA LYS A 88 2.00 4.85 -1.73
C LYS A 88 0.72 4.24 -1.24
N GLY A 89 -0.39 4.65 -1.85
CA GLY A 89 -1.70 4.07 -1.55
C GLY A 89 -2.12 4.24 -0.09
N GLY A 90 -1.66 5.30 0.59
CA GLY A 90 -2.00 5.55 1.99
C GLY A 90 -1.21 4.72 3.02
N TYR A 91 -0.12 4.11 2.57
CA TYR A 91 0.85 3.39 3.39
C TYR A 91 2.23 4.03 3.27
N THR A 92 2.98 4.04 4.37
CA THR A 92 4.39 4.38 4.45
C THR A 92 5.19 3.08 4.46
N TYR A 93 6.03 2.87 3.46
CA TYR A 93 6.92 1.73 3.36
C TYR A 93 8.28 2.09 3.94
N ALA A 94 8.95 1.11 4.55
CA ALA A 94 10.34 1.21 4.95
C ALA A 94 11.02 -0.17 4.86
N CYS A 95 12.33 -0.16 4.59
CA CYS A 95 13.18 -1.33 4.65
C CYS A 95 14.29 -1.11 5.67
N SER A 96 14.62 -2.16 6.40
CA SER A 96 15.83 -2.29 7.19
C SER A 96 16.59 -3.51 6.70
N TRP A 97 17.78 -3.27 6.17
CA TRP A 97 18.70 -4.30 5.68
C TRP A 97 19.81 -4.50 6.71
N GLU A 98 20.06 -5.73 7.13
CA GLU A 98 21.16 -6.01 8.06
C GLU A 98 22.49 -5.91 7.31
N THR A 99 23.45 -5.14 7.84
CA THR A 99 24.72 -4.86 7.13
C THR A 99 25.61 -6.09 6.96
N ASP A 100 25.37 -7.14 7.74
CA ASP A 100 26.04 -8.44 7.64
C ASP A 100 25.34 -9.39 6.66
N GLY A 101 24.25 -8.95 6.02
CA GLY A 101 23.45 -9.74 5.10
C GLY A 101 22.69 -10.88 5.78
N SER A 102 22.52 -10.84 7.10
CA SER A 102 21.81 -11.87 7.86
C SER A 102 20.29 -11.84 7.68
N GLY A 103 19.75 -10.72 7.16
CA GLY A 103 18.32 -10.59 6.98
C GLY A 103 17.83 -9.21 6.60
N TYR A 104 16.51 -9.09 6.59
CA TYR A 104 15.80 -7.85 6.31
C TYR A 104 14.50 -7.77 7.10
N THR A 105 14.02 -6.54 7.29
CA THR A 105 12.66 -6.24 7.73
C THR A 105 12.07 -5.18 6.81
N ILE A 106 10.91 -5.47 6.22
CA ILE A 106 10.18 -4.52 5.38
C ILE A 106 8.84 -4.24 6.05
N THR A 107 8.52 -2.97 6.26
CA THR A 107 7.27 -2.54 6.87
C THR A 107 6.41 -1.76 5.87
N ALA A 108 5.10 -1.86 6.05
CA ALA A 108 4.13 -0.96 5.46
C ALA A 108 3.14 -0.53 6.55
N GLU A 109 3.26 0.71 6.98
CA GLU A 109 2.44 1.30 8.06
C GLU A 109 1.35 2.19 7.47
N ALA A 110 0.13 2.08 7.98
CA ALA A 110 -0.97 2.91 7.51
C ALA A 110 -0.71 4.37 7.87
N THR A 111 -0.61 5.26 6.87
CA THR A 111 -0.29 6.68 7.11
C THR A 111 -1.35 7.39 7.96
N ASN A 112 -2.62 6.99 7.83
CA ASN A 112 -3.71 7.44 8.68
C ASN A 112 -4.56 6.25 9.06
N CYS A 113 -4.36 5.73 10.26
CA CYS A 113 -5.11 4.56 10.72
C CYS A 113 -6.63 4.80 10.69
N GLY A 114 -7.38 3.82 10.20
CA GLY A 114 -8.83 3.91 10.04
C GLY A 114 -9.30 4.77 8.86
N THR A 115 -8.41 5.48 8.16
CA THR A 115 -8.76 6.29 6.96
C THR A 115 -8.07 5.77 5.71
N SER A 116 -6.76 5.53 5.77
CA SER A 116 -5.97 5.06 4.63
C SER A 116 -5.76 3.55 4.63
N GLY A 117 -5.72 2.94 5.82
CA GLY A 117 -5.62 1.50 6.05
C GLY A 117 -6.05 1.14 7.47
N ASN A 118 -6.19 -0.16 7.75
CA ASN A 118 -6.60 -0.68 9.07
C ASN A 118 -5.52 -1.49 9.80
N TYR A 119 -4.45 -1.85 9.09
CA TYR A 119 -3.42 -2.74 9.60
C TYR A 119 -2.05 -2.21 9.22
N ASP A 120 -1.08 -2.46 10.08
CA ASP A 120 0.33 -2.34 9.74
C ASP A 120 0.87 -3.72 9.40
N PHE A 121 1.73 -3.77 8.40
CA PHE A 121 2.29 -5.00 7.88
C PHE A 121 3.80 -5.01 8.06
N THR A 122 4.33 -6.15 8.45
CA THR A 122 5.77 -6.36 8.55
C THR A 122 6.12 -7.71 7.95
N ILE A 123 7.06 -7.74 7.01
CA ILE A 123 7.70 -8.97 6.54
C ILE A 123 9.13 -8.99 7.04
N LYS A 124 9.53 -10.11 7.65
CA LYS A 124 10.92 -10.38 8.03
C LYS A 124 11.51 -11.46 7.13
N THR A 125 12.82 -11.63 7.21
CA THR A 125 13.59 -12.71 6.57
C THR A 125 12.84 -14.04 6.60
N GLY A 126 12.78 -14.73 5.45
CA GLY A 126 12.00 -15.96 5.29
C GLY A 126 10.55 -15.71 4.87
N GLY A 127 10.21 -14.49 4.46
CA GLY A 127 8.92 -14.14 3.85
C GLY A 127 7.71 -14.20 4.80
N GLN A 128 7.93 -14.25 6.11
CA GLN A 128 6.86 -14.32 7.09
C GLN A 128 6.18 -12.97 7.24
N LEU A 129 4.94 -12.88 6.76
CA LEU A 129 4.10 -11.69 6.89
C LEU A 129 3.39 -11.70 8.24
N SER A 130 3.63 -10.63 9.00
CA SER A 130 2.93 -10.30 10.25
C SER A 130 2.02 -9.11 10.02
N GLU A 131 0.83 -9.17 10.63
CA GLU A 131 -0.19 -8.11 10.56
C GLU A 131 -0.53 -7.68 11.97
N ALA A 132 -0.52 -6.37 12.22
CA ALA A 132 -0.98 -5.77 13.47
C ALA A 132 -2.08 -4.75 13.15
N ALA A 133 -3.08 -4.60 14.02
CA ALA A 133 -4.02 -3.50 13.87
C ALA A 133 -3.26 -2.18 14.06
N CYS A 134 -3.40 -1.24 13.11
CA CYS A 134 -2.76 0.05 13.26
C CYS A 134 -3.35 0.80 14.45
N THR A 135 -2.55 1.65 15.08
CA THR A 135 -3.01 2.56 16.15
C THR A 135 -3.10 3.99 15.62
N PRO A 136 -4.19 4.72 15.90
CA PRO A 136 -4.35 6.12 15.49
C PRO A 136 -3.40 7.09 16.23
#